data_AF-A0A2K3K3L7-F1
#
_entry.id   AF-A0A2K3K3L7-F1
#
_cell.length_a   1.000
_cell.length_b   1.000
_cell.length_c   1.000
_cell.angle_alpha   90.00
_cell.angle_beta   90.00
_cell.angle_gamma   90.00
#
_symmetry.space_group_name_H-M   'P 1'
#
loop_
_entity.id
_entity.type
_entity.pdbx_description
1 polymer ?
#
loop_
_entity_poly.entity_id
_entity_poly.type
_entity_poly.pdbx_seq_one_letter_code
_entity_poly.pdbx_strand_id
1 'polypeptide(L)'
;KVKMVDDNLADIEKRYSETKAKLEGDIKKLKEEKEGETERLKKEYEEKLSKVKESYAASEAKLKENAAAQAEKLSKLSEEKDEAVQSVGTLADEKARLESDVTELQLYAANQYDEGFSFAIEQVKLLFPDLDAKRLGEADAMNQIVDGKLVPYVPPQ
;
A
#
# COMPACT_ATOMS: atom_id res chain seq x y z
N LYS A 1 -61.24 -58.83 -66.35
CA LYS A 1 -60.89 -57.40 -66.21
C LYS A 1 -61.38 -56.82 -64.88
N VAL A 2 -62.64 -57.05 -64.46
CA VAL A 2 -63.19 -56.54 -63.18
C VAL A 2 -62.42 -57.02 -61.94
N LYS A 3 -62.20 -58.33 -61.77
CA LYS A 3 -61.50 -58.89 -60.59
C LYS A 3 -60.09 -58.31 -60.33
N MET A 4 -59.31 -58.06 -61.38
CA MET A 4 -57.97 -57.47 -61.26
C MET A 4 -58.01 -56.00 -60.83
N VAL A 5 -59.09 -55.28 -61.16
CA VAL A 5 -59.29 -53.89 -60.71
C VAL A 5 -59.67 -53.86 -59.23
N ASP A 6 -60.54 -54.78 -58.78
CA ASP A 6 -60.95 -54.89 -57.37
C ASP A 6 -59.77 -55.27 -56.46
N ASP A 7 -58.92 -56.23 -56.88
CA ASP A 7 -57.73 -56.64 -56.13
C ASP A 7 -56.71 -55.49 -56.00
N ASN A 8 -56.52 -54.70 -57.06
CA ASN A 8 -55.64 -53.52 -57.04
C ASN A 8 -56.20 -52.40 -56.16
N LEU A 9 -57.51 -52.19 -56.16
CA LEU A 9 -58.17 -51.21 -55.30
C LEU A 9 -57.98 -51.57 -53.81
N ALA A 10 -58.17 -52.85 -53.47
CA ALA A 10 -57.96 -53.35 -52.12
C ALA A 10 -56.49 -53.19 -51.64
N ASP A 11 -55.50 -53.44 -52.51
CA ASP A 11 -54.08 -53.23 -52.17
C ASP A 11 -53.76 -51.73 -51.95
N ILE A 12 -54.35 -50.83 -52.74
CA ILE A 12 -54.19 -49.38 -52.57
C ILE A 12 -54.81 -48.92 -51.24
N GLU A 13 -56.03 -49.37 -50.91
CA GLU A 13 -56.69 -49.04 -49.65
C GLU A 13 -55.91 -49.54 -48.44
N LYS A 14 -55.34 -50.74 -48.52
CA LYS A 14 -54.46 -51.31 -47.49
C LYS A 14 -53.21 -50.46 -47.30
N ARG A 15 -52.47 -50.17 -48.38
CA ARG A 15 -51.26 -49.34 -48.33
C ARG A 15 -51.54 -47.93 -47.82
N TYR A 16 -52.68 -47.36 -48.22
CA TYR A 16 -53.12 -46.05 -47.73
C TYR A 16 -53.35 -46.08 -46.22
N SER A 17 -54.06 -47.09 -45.72
CA SER A 17 -54.35 -47.26 -44.29
C SER A 17 -53.08 -47.45 -43.46
N GLU A 18 -52.14 -48.29 -43.93
CA GLU A 18 -50.84 -48.50 -43.29
C GLU A 18 -50.00 -47.22 -43.25
N THR A 19 -49.95 -46.49 -44.37
CA THR A 19 -49.20 -45.22 -44.46
C THR A 19 -49.81 -44.15 -43.56
N LYS A 20 -51.15 -44.05 -43.53
CA LYS A 20 -51.87 -43.12 -42.67
C LYS A 20 -51.59 -43.39 -41.19
N ALA A 21 -51.67 -44.65 -40.76
CA ALA A 21 -51.37 -45.05 -39.38
C ALA A 21 -49.93 -44.74 -38.99
N LYS A 22 -48.97 -44.96 -39.90
CA LYS A 22 -47.56 -44.60 -39.68
C LYS A 22 -47.37 -43.09 -39.51
N LEU A 23 -47.97 -42.28 -40.40
CA LEU A 23 -47.90 -40.82 -40.34
C LEU A 23 -48.54 -40.27 -39.06
N GLU A 24 -49.69 -40.79 -38.64
CA GLU A 24 -50.33 -40.41 -37.37
C GLU A 24 -49.44 -40.72 -36.17
N GLY A 25 -48.78 -41.89 -36.17
CA GLY A 25 -47.81 -42.27 -35.15
C GLY A 25 -46.58 -41.36 -35.11
N ASP A 26 -46.01 -41.03 -36.27
CA ASP A 26 -44.85 -40.15 -36.39
C ASP A 26 -45.19 -38.71 -35.97
N ILE A 27 -46.38 -38.20 -36.35
CA ILE A 27 -46.89 -36.89 -35.89
C ILE A 27 -47.01 -36.86 -34.37
N LYS A 28 -47.55 -37.92 -33.76
CA LYS A 28 -47.70 -38.00 -32.30
C LYS A 28 -46.33 -37.99 -31.60
N LYS A 29 -45.38 -38.81 -32.06
CA LYS A 29 -44.01 -38.84 -31.52
C LYS A 29 -43.32 -37.49 -31.62
N LEU A 30 -43.41 -36.84 -32.78
CA LEU A 30 -42.78 -35.54 -33.01
C LEU A 30 -43.36 -34.46 -32.10
N LYS A 31 -44.67 -34.52 -31.82
CA LYS A 31 -45.32 -33.62 -30.86
C LYS A 31 -44.83 -33.84 -29.43
N GLU A 32 -44.75 -35.09 -28.98
CA GLU A 32 -44.25 -35.46 -27.65
C GLU A 32 -42.77 -35.06 -27.47
N GLU A 33 -41.95 -35.28 -28.50
CA GLU A 33 -40.52 -34.89 -28.50
C GLU A 33 -40.36 -33.37 -28.41
N LYS A 34 -41.14 -32.61 -29.19
CA LYS A 34 -41.08 -31.13 -29.16
C LYS A 34 -41.55 -30.55 -27.83
N GLU A 35 -42.58 -31.13 -27.23
CA GLU A 35 -43.06 -30.73 -25.90
C GLU A 35 -41.99 -31.01 -24.84
N GLY A 36 -41.40 -32.20 -24.84
CA GLY A 36 -40.32 -32.56 -23.91
C GLY A 36 -39.06 -31.71 -24.06
N GLU A 37 -38.65 -31.40 -25.30
CA GLU A 37 -37.52 -30.51 -25.59
C GLU A 37 -37.80 -29.09 -25.07
N THR A 38 -39.02 -28.59 -25.28
CA THR A 38 -39.44 -27.26 -24.82
C THR A 38 -39.43 -27.17 -23.29
N GLU A 39 -39.98 -28.17 -22.59
CA GLU A 39 -39.95 -28.20 -21.12
C GLU A 39 -38.52 -28.30 -20.57
N ARG A 40 -37.67 -29.14 -21.18
CA ARG A 40 -36.27 -29.29 -20.78
C ARG A 40 -35.52 -27.97 -20.93
N LEU A 41 -35.64 -27.30 -22.07
CA LEU A 41 -35.00 -26.01 -22.32
C LEU A 41 -35.50 -24.96 -21.33
N LYS A 42 -36.82 -24.91 -21.06
CA LYS A 42 -37.39 -23.97 -20.09
C LYS A 42 -36.78 -24.16 -18.70
N LYS A 43 -36.72 -25.40 -18.20
CA LYS A 43 -36.10 -25.72 -16.90
C LYS A 43 -34.62 -25.35 -16.87
N GLU A 44 -33.87 -25.65 -17.92
CA GLU A 44 -32.44 -25.32 -18.01
C GLU A 44 -32.20 -23.80 -18.00
N TYR A 45 -33.03 -23.02 -18.69
CA TYR A 45 -32.97 -21.57 -18.67
C TYR A 45 -33.32 -20.99 -17.30
N GLU A 46 -34.37 -21.50 -16.65
CA GLU A 46 -34.76 -21.07 -15.30
C GLU A 46 -33.64 -21.37 -14.28
N GLU A 47 -33.04 -22.56 -14.34
CA GLU A 47 -31.93 -22.95 -13.48
C GLU A 47 -30.69 -22.07 -13.70
N LYS A 48 -30.29 -21.84 -14.96
CA LYS A 48 -29.15 -20.95 -15.28
C LYS A 48 -29.42 -19.52 -14.83
N LEU A 49 -30.63 -19.01 -15.05
CA LEU A 49 -31.02 -17.67 -14.63
C LEU A 49 -30.95 -17.55 -13.10
N SER A 50 -31.41 -18.55 -12.35
CA SER A 50 -31.32 -18.56 -10.89
C SER A 50 -29.86 -18.53 -10.41
N LYS A 51 -29.01 -19.41 -10.96
CA LYS A 51 -27.59 -19.46 -10.60
C LYS A 51 -26.87 -18.14 -10.88
N VAL A 52 -27.15 -17.50 -12.02
CA VAL A 52 -26.56 -16.20 -12.35
C VAL A 52 -27.00 -15.14 -11.35
N LYS A 53 -28.31 -15.06 -11.03
CA LYS A 53 -28.82 -14.10 -10.03
C LYS A 53 -28.18 -14.27 -8.66
N GLU A 54 -28.07 -15.51 -8.18
CA GLU A 54 -27.43 -15.82 -6.90
C GLU A 54 -25.95 -15.45 -6.90
N SER A 55 -25.21 -15.81 -7.95
CA SER A 55 -23.78 -15.48 -8.07
C SER A 55 -23.55 -13.98 -8.13
N TYR A 56 -24.41 -13.24 -8.84
CA TYR A 56 -24.34 -11.79 -8.94
C TYR A 56 -24.59 -11.14 -7.57
N ALA A 57 -25.68 -11.52 -6.89
CA ALA A 57 -25.99 -11.01 -5.55
C ALA A 57 -24.87 -11.28 -4.54
N ALA A 58 -24.29 -12.49 -4.57
CA ALA A 58 -23.15 -12.85 -3.73
C ALA A 58 -21.90 -12.00 -4.05
N SER A 59 -21.62 -11.74 -5.33
CA SER A 59 -20.50 -10.89 -5.74
C SER A 59 -20.70 -9.43 -5.34
N GLU A 60 -21.92 -8.91 -5.49
CA GLU A 60 -22.27 -7.54 -5.13
C GLU A 60 -22.14 -7.32 -3.61
N ALA A 61 -22.63 -8.28 -2.80
CA ALA A 61 -22.48 -8.23 -1.35
C ALA A 61 -21.01 -8.21 -0.93
N LYS A 62 -20.16 -9.09 -1.49
CA LYS A 62 -18.73 -9.11 -1.20
C LYS A 62 -18.02 -7.82 -1.61
N LEU A 63 -18.38 -7.23 -2.75
CA LEU A 63 -17.81 -5.97 -3.19
C LEU A 63 -18.18 -4.82 -2.25
N LYS A 64 -19.43 -4.76 -1.80
CA LYS A 64 -19.89 -3.75 -0.84
C LYS A 64 -19.18 -3.87 0.52
N GLU A 65 -19.04 -5.09 1.02
CA GLU A 65 -18.31 -5.36 2.27
C GLU A 65 -16.84 -4.92 2.16
N ASN A 66 -16.16 -5.31 1.07
CA ASN A 66 -14.77 -4.91 0.83
C ASN A 66 -14.62 -3.39 0.69
N ALA A 67 -15.56 -2.71 0.02
CA ALA A 67 -15.54 -1.26 -0.12
C ALA A 67 -15.70 -0.56 1.25
N ALA A 68 -16.59 -1.07 2.10
CA ALA A 68 -16.77 -0.55 3.46
C ALA A 68 -15.50 -0.73 4.31
N ALA A 69 -14.90 -1.93 4.28
CA ALA A 69 -13.66 -2.21 5.01
C ALA A 69 -12.47 -1.33 4.52
N GLN A 70 -12.37 -1.08 3.22
CA GLN A 70 -11.35 -0.18 2.67
C GLN A 70 -11.59 1.27 3.05
N ALA A 71 -12.85 1.74 3.07
CA ALA A 71 -13.19 3.09 3.50
C ALA A 71 -12.82 3.33 4.97
N GLU A 72 -13.10 2.37 5.86
CA GLU A 72 -12.69 2.46 7.27
C GLU A 72 -11.16 2.51 7.42
N LYS A 73 -10.43 1.67 6.68
CA LYS A 73 -8.96 1.66 6.71
C LYS A 73 -8.37 2.98 6.21
N LEU A 74 -8.93 3.56 5.16
CA LEU A 74 -8.50 4.86 4.63
C LEU A 74 -8.76 6.00 5.64
N SER A 75 -9.87 5.96 6.37
CA SER A 75 -10.16 6.93 7.43
C SER A 75 -9.08 6.90 8.51
N LYS A 76 -8.76 5.70 9.05
CA LYS A 76 -7.73 5.53 10.08
C LYS A 76 -6.35 6.00 9.61
N LEU A 77 -5.96 5.60 8.40
CA LEU A 77 -4.67 6.03 7.82
C LEU A 77 -4.61 7.55 7.59
N SER A 78 -5.74 8.19 7.28
CA SER A 78 -5.78 9.65 7.12
C SER A 78 -5.56 10.35 8.46
N GLU A 79 -6.20 9.87 9.53
CA GLU A 79 -6.02 10.39 10.89
C GLU A 79 -4.57 10.23 11.36
N GLU A 80 -4.00 9.03 11.24
CA GLU A 80 -2.59 8.75 11.58
C GLU A 80 -1.61 9.64 10.79
N LYS A 81 -1.89 9.88 9.51
CA LYS A 81 -1.07 10.75 8.65
C LYS A 81 -1.14 12.21 9.13
N ASP A 82 -2.31 12.69 9.51
CA ASP A 82 -2.48 14.06 10.00
C ASP A 82 -1.80 14.26 11.37
N GLU A 83 -1.90 13.29 12.28
CA GLU A 83 -1.16 13.28 13.55
C GLU A 83 0.36 13.26 13.35
N ALA A 84 0.86 12.40 12.46
CA ALA A 84 2.28 12.34 12.13
C ALA A 84 2.80 13.66 11.55
N VAL A 85 2.02 14.31 10.68
CA VAL A 85 2.38 15.63 10.11
C VAL A 85 2.44 16.70 11.20
N GLN A 86 1.50 16.71 12.15
CA GLN A 86 1.55 17.64 13.29
C GLN A 86 2.81 17.41 14.14
N SER A 87 3.12 16.16 14.47
CA SER A 87 4.31 15.80 15.26
C SER A 87 5.62 16.18 14.56
N VAL A 88 5.71 16.01 13.23
CA VAL A 88 6.89 16.43 12.47
C VAL A 88 7.07 17.95 12.53
N GLY A 89 5.98 18.72 12.46
CA GLY A 89 6.02 20.16 12.62
C GLY A 89 6.60 20.58 13.98
N THR A 90 6.09 20.00 15.07
CA THR A 90 6.59 20.33 16.42
C THR A 90 8.05 19.93 16.62
N LEU A 91 8.46 18.79 16.09
CA LEU A 91 9.86 18.33 16.16
C LEU A 91 10.80 19.21 15.34
N ALA A 92 10.34 19.74 14.20
CA ALA A 92 11.14 20.67 13.40
C ALA A 92 11.40 21.98 14.16
N ASP A 93 10.37 22.53 14.81
CA ASP A 93 10.50 23.73 15.64
C ASP A 93 11.42 23.50 16.84
N GLU A 94 11.27 22.36 17.54
CA GLU A 94 12.13 22.00 18.67
C GLU A 94 13.59 21.82 18.24
N LYS A 95 13.83 21.18 17.08
CA LYS A 95 15.16 21.04 16.51
C LYS A 95 15.79 22.40 16.23
N ALA A 96 15.07 23.31 15.60
CA ALA A 96 15.58 24.65 15.31
C ALA A 96 15.93 25.42 16.59
N ARG A 97 15.10 25.30 17.64
CA ARG A 97 15.38 25.88 18.95
C ARG A 97 16.66 25.30 19.56
N LEU A 98 16.80 23.98 19.58
CA LEU A 98 17.99 23.33 20.14
C LEU A 98 19.27 23.67 19.37
N GLU A 99 19.20 23.77 18.03
CA GLU A 99 20.35 24.21 17.21
C GLU A 99 20.77 25.65 17.57
N SER A 100 19.81 26.53 17.83
CA SER A 100 20.08 27.89 18.34
C SER A 100 20.73 27.86 19.72
N ASP A 101 20.15 27.13 20.68
CA ASP A 101 20.66 27.02 22.05
C ASP A 101 22.10 26.48 22.07
N VAL A 102 22.40 25.46 21.25
CA VAL A 102 23.76 24.91 21.10
C VAL A 102 24.73 25.96 20.58
N THR A 103 24.32 26.74 19.58
CA THR A 103 25.16 27.81 19.01
C THR A 103 25.46 28.89 20.04
N GLU A 104 24.44 29.32 20.81
CA GLU A 104 24.60 30.32 21.86
C GLU A 104 25.51 29.82 22.99
N LEU A 105 25.33 28.57 23.44
CA LEU A 105 26.18 27.96 24.46
C LEU A 105 27.64 27.83 24.02
N GLN A 106 27.88 27.47 22.75
CA GLN A 106 29.23 27.42 22.20
C GLN A 106 29.90 28.80 22.21
N LEU A 107 29.17 29.84 21.83
CA LEU A 107 29.67 31.22 21.87
C LEU A 107 29.95 31.67 23.31
N TYR A 108 29.03 31.38 24.23
CA TYR A 108 29.20 31.71 25.64
C TYR A 108 30.43 31.03 26.24
N ALA A 109 30.63 29.74 25.98
CA ALA A 109 31.80 29.00 26.43
C ALA A 109 33.10 29.58 25.82
N ALA A 110 33.11 29.89 24.53
CA ALA A 110 34.26 30.50 23.86
C ALA A 110 34.63 31.85 24.50
N ASN A 111 33.63 32.71 24.77
CA ASN A 111 33.85 34.00 25.41
C ASN A 111 34.38 33.83 26.85
N GLN A 112 33.85 32.89 27.63
CA GLN A 112 34.37 32.63 28.97
C GLN A 112 35.84 32.19 28.97
N TYR A 113 36.22 31.33 28.03
CA TYR A 113 37.61 30.89 27.90
C TYR A 113 38.54 32.02 27.44
N ASP A 114 38.09 32.88 26.52
CA ASP A 114 38.84 34.04 26.05
C ASP A 114 39.07 35.09 27.16
N GLU A 115 38.00 35.41 27.90
CA GLU A 115 38.08 36.31 29.06
C GLU A 115 38.95 35.72 30.17
N GLY A 116 38.71 34.45 30.53
CA GLY A 116 39.48 33.74 31.55
C GLY A 116 40.97 33.65 31.22
N PHE A 117 41.30 33.41 29.95
CA PHE A 117 42.68 33.42 29.47
C PHE A 117 43.31 34.82 29.59
N SER A 118 42.58 35.86 29.17
CA SER A 118 43.02 37.24 29.30
C SER A 118 43.33 37.62 30.76
N PHE A 119 42.43 37.27 31.69
CA PHE A 119 42.66 37.48 33.13
C PHE A 119 43.87 36.72 33.66
N ALA A 120 44.09 35.47 33.23
CA ALA A 120 45.26 34.70 33.64
C ALA A 120 46.57 35.36 33.18
N ILE A 121 46.62 35.87 31.95
CA ILE A 121 47.78 36.61 31.44
C ILE A 121 48.02 37.89 32.25
N GLU A 122 46.98 38.63 32.62
CA GLU A 122 47.10 39.81 33.49
C GLU A 122 47.64 39.46 34.87
N GLN A 123 47.17 38.35 35.47
CA GLN A 123 47.68 37.87 36.75
C GLN A 123 49.17 37.48 36.68
N VAL A 124 49.61 36.82 35.60
CA VAL A 124 51.02 36.47 35.40
C VAL A 124 51.89 37.73 35.31
N LYS A 125 51.46 38.74 34.54
CA LYS A 125 52.16 40.03 34.45
C LYS A 125 52.27 40.73 35.80
N LEU A 126 51.22 40.66 36.62
CA LEU A 126 51.20 41.25 37.96
C LEU A 126 52.15 40.55 38.93
N LEU A 127 52.15 39.21 38.94
CA LEU A 127 52.97 38.40 39.86
C LEU A 127 54.44 38.34 39.44
N PHE A 128 54.75 38.51 38.16
CA PHE A 128 56.10 38.44 37.59
C PHE A 128 56.41 39.69 36.74
N PRO A 129 56.63 40.86 37.35
CA PRO A 129 56.81 42.12 36.62
C PRO A 129 58.09 42.16 35.75
N ASP A 130 59.10 41.37 36.08
CA ASP A 130 60.35 41.28 35.32
C ASP A 130 60.29 40.28 34.15
N LEU A 131 59.13 39.68 33.90
CA LEU A 131 58.96 38.66 32.86
C LEU A 131 59.04 39.30 31.46
N ASP A 132 60.08 38.95 30.69
CA ASP A 132 60.31 39.46 29.35
C ASP A 132 59.21 39.04 28.35
N ALA A 133 58.70 40.01 27.59
CA ALA A 133 57.65 39.80 26.60
C ALA A 133 58.04 38.78 25.53
N LYS A 134 59.33 38.69 25.19
CA LYS A 134 59.83 37.70 24.23
C LYS A 134 59.69 36.28 24.76
N ARG A 135 60.04 36.05 26.04
CA ARG A 135 59.86 34.76 26.71
C ARG A 135 58.39 34.39 26.90
N LEU A 136 57.53 35.35 27.22
CA LEU A 136 56.10 35.08 27.33
C LEU A 136 55.51 34.70 25.96
N GLY A 137 55.99 35.29 24.87
CA GLY A 137 55.59 34.94 23.50
C GLY A 137 56.05 33.56 23.03
N GLU A 138 56.94 32.88 23.76
CA GLU A 138 57.27 31.46 23.51
C GLU A 138 56.16 30.52 24.01
N ALA A 139 55.33 30.98 24.96
CA ALA A 139 54.17 30.24 25.43
C ALA A 139 53.06 30.30 24.39
N ASP A 140 52.60 29.14 23.97
CA ASP A 140 51.49 28.96 23.04
C ASP A 140 50.51 27.98 23.68
N ALA A 141 49.22 28.32 23.70
CA ALA A 141 48.17 27.46 24.23
C ALA A 141 48.04 26.12 23.47
N MET A 142 48.52 26.06 22.23
CA MET A 142 48.56 24.85 21.40
C MET A 142 49.81 24.02 21.62
N ASN A 143 50.74 24.45 22.49
CA ASN A 143 51.89 23.65 22.89
C ASN A 143 51.60 22.89 24.18
N GLN A 144 52.18 21.70 24.29
CA GLN A 144 52.20 20.90 25.51
C GLN A 144 53.60 20.87 26.11
N ILE A 145 53.68 20.46 27.38
CA ILE A 145 54.95 20.30 28.09
C ILE A 145 55.36 18.82 28.05
N VAL A 146 56.49 18.53 27.38
CA VAL A 146 57.11 17.20 27.35
C VAL A 146 58.54 17.34 27.86
N ASP A 147 58.90 16.59 28.90
CA ASP A 147 60.21 16.64 29.58
C ASP A 147 60.66 18.07 29.95
N GLY A 148 59.71 18.90 30.39
CA GLY A 148 59.97 20.30 30.78
C GLY A 148 60.20 21.26 29.62
N LYS A 149 59.95 20.84 28.37
CA LYS A 149 60.05 21.68 27.17
C LYS A 149 58.68 21.88 26.52
N LEU A 150 58.45 23.08 25.97
CA LEU A 150 57.27 23.37 25.16
C LEU A 150 57.44 22.77 23.76
N VAL A 151 56.46 21.99 23.33
CA VAL A 151 56.40 21.36 22.00
C VAL A 151 54.96 21.42 21.47
N PRO A 152 54.72 21.45 20.14
CA PRO A 152 53.37 21.41 19.58
C PRO A 152 52.54 20.24 20.10
N TYR A 153 51.27 20.51 20.44
CA TYR A 153 50.32 19.48 20.82
C TYR A 153 49.99 18.57 19.63
N VAL A 154 49.95 17.26 19.90
CA VAL A 154 49.55 16.24 18.93
C VAL A 154 48.35 15.49 19.52
N PRO A 155 47.16 15.57 18.90
CA PRO A 155 45.98 14.88 19.40
C PRO A 155 46.19 13.35 19.41
N PRO A 156 45.62 12.63 20.39
CA PRO A 156 45.55 11.17 20.36
C PRO A 156 44.81 10.67 19.11
N GLN A 157 45.30 9.58 18.51
CA GLN A 157 44.63 8.85 17.43
C GLN A 157 43.49 7.98 17.95
#